data_AF-A0A3M6XB08-F1
#
_entry.id   AF-A0A3M6XB08-F1
#
_cell.length_a   1.000
_cell.length_b   1.000
_cell.length_c   1.000
_cell.angle_alpha   90.00
_cell.angle_beta   90.00
_cell.angle_gamma   90.00
#
_symmetry.space_group_name_H-M   'P 1'
#
loop_
_entity.id
_entity.type
_entity.pdbx_description
1 polymer ?
#
loop_
_entity_poly.entity_id
_entity_poly.type
_entity_poly.pdbx_seq_one_letter_code
_entity_poly.pdbx_strand_id
1 'polypeptide(L)'
;HGPHHVNAKYDVIDLDPYGTAAPFIDAALQGLNDGGLLCVTCTDSGVFASCGYPEKTYSLYGGMPVKGAHSHEGGLRIILNSIASAAARYGMAIEPLLSLSIDFYVRMFVRVNRSPADVKFLAGKTMIVYDCDAGCGAWHPQMLGRNTRQTGKGQIKGQEKNPTFNFKHSIAQAPSADRLCEHCGSKMHVAGPMWAGPIHNATFVEKVLHDAKNADKDVYHTIPRLEGMLDTALDELVVCEDVWDRTGTKSEDGSAPPSLIAKTPPETVDHHPFFFIPSALSKVVHCQAPGEAAVKGALRHAGYKATRSHCKPGSVKTDAPWSALWKIMREWVKQRAPIKEGSLKEGTAGWNIMQKSEGEVEMSNGEKNAGEGANSDGSVDVVTEKEKGANSPPPDPKNFKVVFDEALGRDKPGRRLVRYQQNPRENWGPMARAKGSG
;
A
#
# COMPACT_ATOMS: atom_id res chain seq x y z
N HIS A 1 24.12 37.35 -6.24
CA HIS A 1 23.02 37.44 -5.26
C HIS A 1 22.77 38.92 -4.95
N GLY A 2 21.55 39.44 -5.17
CA GLY A 2 21.24 40.88 -5.16
C GLY A 2 20.19 41.31 -4.11
N PRO A 3 20.02 42.64 -3.90
CA PRO A 3 19.38 43.24 -2.71
C PRO A 3 17.84 43.21 -2.65
N HIS A 4 17.15 42.53 -3.57
CA HIS A 4 15.68 42.42 -3.59
C HIS A 4 15.14 40.99 -3.43
N HIS A 5 15.94 40.07 -2.88
CA HIS A 5 15.48 38.70 -2.66
C HIS A 5 14.50 38.64 -1.47
N VAL A 6 13.21 38.76 -1.76
CA VAL A 6 12.17 38.28 -0.84
C VAL A 6 12.43 36.78 -0.66
N ASN A 7 12.46 36.30 0.58
CA ASN A 7 12.68 34.91 0.92
C ASN A 7 11.44 34.07 0.52
N ALA A 8 11.17 33.98 -0.78
CA ALA A 8 9.96 33.39 -1.33
C ALA A 8 10.16 31.88 -1.41
N LYS A 9 9.57 31.19 -0.44
CA LYS A 9 9.27 29.76 -0.53
C LYS A 9 8.32 29.51 -1.72
N TYR A 10 8.29 28.27 -2.18
CA TYR A 10 7.54 27.84 -3.36
C TYR A 10 6.26 27.10 -2.97
N ASP A 11 5.19 27.30 -3.73
CA ASP A 11 3.94 26.53 -3.57
C ASP A 11 4.04 25.13 -4.17
N VAL A 12 4.86 24.98 -5.21
CA VAL A 12 5.11 23.72 -5.89
C VAL A 12 6.61 23.58 -6.16
N ILE A 13 7.18 22.43 -5.84
CA ILE A 13 8.54 22.06 -6.23
C ILE A 13 8.49 20.71 -6.94
N ASP A 14 9.13 20.63 -8.10
CA ASP A 14 9.23 19.40 -8.89
C ASP A 14 10.68 18.91 -8.98
N LEU A 15 10.94 17.75 -8.36
CA LEU A 15 12.23 17.08 -8.38
C LEU A 15 12.23 16.00 -9.46
N ASP A 16 12.86 16.29 -10.60
CA ASP A 16 13.01 15.36 -11.73
C ASP A 16 14.48 15.18 -12.16
N PRO A 17 15.35 14.62 -11.29
CA PRO A 17 16.74 14.38 -11.64
C PRO A 17 16.93 13.07 -12.42
N TYR A 18 18.08 12.94 -13.07
CA TYR A 18 18.53 11.65 -13.58
C TYR A 18 18.85 10.69 -12.42
N GLY A 19 18.12 9.59 -12.32
CA GLY A 19 18.33 8.59 -11.27
C GLY A 19 17.47 8.85 -10.05
N THR A 20 18.06 9.34 -8.96
CA THR A 20 17.39 9.46 -7.65
C THR A 20 17.16 10.90 -7.24
N ALA A 21 16.00 11.17 -6.62
CA ALA A 21 15.70 12.45 -5.98
C ALA A 21 16.25 12.58 -4.56
N ALA A 22 16.74 11.50 -3.94
CA ALA A 22 17.10 11.46 -2.53
C ALA A 22 17.97 12.63 -2.04
N PRO A 23 19.04 13.04 -2.75
CA PRO A 23 19.91 14.14 -2.30
C PRO A 23 19.23 15.51 -2.24
N PHE A 24 18.10 15.69 -2.93
CA PHE A 24 17.42 16.98 -3.06
C PHE A 24 16.20 17.12 -2.13
N ILE A 25 15.79 16.03 -1.47
CA ILE A 25 14.56 15.97 -0.65
C ILE A 25 14.60 17.00 0.49
N ASP A 26 15.66 17.03 1.30
CA ASP A 26 15.75 17.93 2.46
C ASP A 26 15.68 19.41 2.08
N ALA A 27 16.31 19.80 0.96
CA ALA A 27 16.31 21.17 0.48
C ALA A 27 14.93 21.56 -0.09
N ALA A 28 14.30 20.67 -0.86
CA ALA A 28 12.96 20.90 -1.41
C ALA A 28 11.92 21.06 -0.30
N LEU A 29 11.95 20.20 0.73
CA LEU A 29 11.05 20.30 1.88
C LEU A 29 11.15 21.65 2.60
N GLN A 30 12.35 22.19 2.76
CA GLN A 30 12.56 23.49 3.39
C GLN A 30 12.14 24.66 2.51
N GLY A 31 12.27 24.51 1.20
CA GLY A 31 11.86 25.49 0.18
C GLY A 31 10.35 25.58 -0.03
N LEU A 32 9.56 24.61 0.45
CA LEU A 32 8.10 24.59 0.29
C LEU A 32 7.37 25.49 1.30
N ASN A 33 6.32 26.15 0.80
CA ASN A 33 5.26 26.75 1.61
C ASN A 33 4.47 25.68 2.37
N ASP A 34 3.85 26.09 3.48
CA ASP A 34 2.92 25.19 4.19
C ASP A 34 1.72 24.86 3.31
N GLY A 35 1.41 23.57 3.16
CA GLY A 35 0.40 23.08 2.22
C GLY A 35 0.89 22.95 0.78
N GLY A 36 2.17 23.20 0.52
CA GLY A 36 2.76 23.10 -0.81
C GLY A 36 2.81 21.67 -1.36
N LEU A 37 2.95 21.58 -2.69
CA LEU A 37 3.03 20.33 -3.44
C LEU A 37 4.48 19.99 -3.78
N LEU A 38 4.96 18.85 -3.27
CA LEU A 38 6.22 18.24 -3.68
C LEU A 38 5.94 17.19 -4.74
N CYS A 39 6.47 17.38 -5.94
CA CYS A 39 6.51 16.36 -6.98
C CYS A 39 7.89 15.69 -6.97
N VAL A 40 7.93 14.36 -7.00
CA VAL A 40 9.17 13.59 -6.97
C VAL A 40 9.17 12.55 -8.08
N THR A 41 10.21 12.56 -8.91
CA THR A 41 10.52 11.50 -9.87
C THR A 41 11.81 10.78 -9.48
N CYS A 42 11.78 9.45 -9.51
CA CYS A 42 12.98 8.63 -9.44
C CYS A 42 12.98 7.62 -10.59
N THR A 43 14.06 7.55 -11.37
CA THR A 43 14.25 6.65 -12.51
C THR A 43 15.19 5.47 -12.20
N ASP A 44 15.67 5.36 -10.97
CA ASP A 44 16.58 4.30 -10.50
C ASP A 44 15.81 3.06 -9.99
N SER A 45 14.84 2.55 -10.75
CA SER A 45 14.00 1.41 -10.37
C SER A 45 14.78 0.13 -10.03
N GLY A 46 15.96 -0.08 -10.62
CA GLY A 46 16.87 -1.15 -10.21
C GLY A 46 17.33 -1.05 -8.74
N VAL A 47 17.27 0.13 -8.13
CA VAL A 47 17.61 0.38 -6.72
C VAL A 47 16.37 0.23 -5.84
N PHE A 48 15.28 0.93 -6.12
CA PHE A 48 14.13 0.92 -5.19
C PHE A 48 13.15 -0.24 -5.39
N ALA A 49 13.08 -0.83 -6.59
CA ALA A 49 12.12 -1.90 -6.95
C ALA A 49 12.80 -3.24 -7.26
N SER A 50 14.04 -3.43 -6.79
CA SER A 50 14.76 -4.70 -6.91
C SER A 50 15.68 -4.91 -5.71
N CYS A 51 16.10 -6.16 -5.49
CA CYS A 51 17.12 -6.51 -4.51
C CYS A 51 18.53 -6.62 -5.11
N GLY A 52 18.77 -6.01 -6.28
CA GLY A 52 20.09 -6.03 -6.93
C GLY A 52 21.12 -5.12 -6.26
N TYR A 53 20.66 -4.04 -5.59
CA TYR A 53 21.53 -3.06 -4.93
C TYR A 53 20.97 -2.64 -3.55
N PRO A 54 20.71 -3.58 -2.63
CA PRO A 54 20.05 -3.29 -1.35
C PRO A 54 20.82 -2.28 -0.48
N GLU A 55 22.16 -2.30 -0.53
CA GLU A 55 23.02 -1.33 0.13
C GLU A 55 22.83 0.10 -0.41
N LYS A 56 22.59 0.21 -1.72
CA LYS A 56 22.30 1.49 -2.37
C LYS A 56 20.89 1.96 -2.05
N THR A 57 19.91 1.06 -2.02
CA THR A 57 18.55 1.38 -1.57
C THR A 57 18.55 1.94 -0.15
N TYR A 58 19.28 1.29 0.74
CA TYR A 58 19.37 1.69 2.13
C TYR A 58 20.08 3.04 2.30
N SER A 59 21.21 3.24 1.63
CA SER A 59 21.95 4.52 1.71
C SER A 59 21.20 5.72 1.14
N LEU A 60 20.39 5.53 0.09
CA LEU A 60 19.60 6.61 -0.51
C LEU A 60 18.27 6.87 0.21
N TYR A 61 17.55 5.80 0.59
CA TYR A 61 16.17 5.92 1.03
C TYR A 61 15.95 5.51 2.50
N GLY A 62 16.94 4.92 3.17
CA GLY A 62 16.86 4.52 4.57
C GLY A 62 16.03 3.26 4.83
N GLY A 63 15.78 2.44 3.80
CA GLY A 63 15.02 1.21 3.92
C GLY A 63 15.53 0.10 2.99
N MET A 64 15.23 -1.15 3.34
CA MET A 64 15.55 -2.34 2.57
C MET A 64 14.47 -2.62 1.52
N PRO A 65 14.84 -2.94 0.26
CA PRO A 65 13.88 -3.25 -0.80
C PRO A 65 13.16 -4.57 -0.54
N VAL A 66 11.94 -4.67 -1.07
CA VAL A 66 11.13 -5.89 -1.01
C VAL A 66 11.39 -6.75 -2.24
N LYS A 67 11.39 -8.08 -2.09
CA LYS A 67 11.59 -9.01 -3.20
C LYS A 67 10.26 -9.57 -3.68
N GLY A 68 10.16 -9.77 -4.99
CA GLY A 68 9.00 -10.42 -5.60
C GLY A 68 8.14 -9.47 -6.41
N ALA A 69 6.92 -9.91 -6.73
CA ALA A 69 6.07 -9.23 -7.71
C ALA A 69 5.67 -7.80 -7.31
N HIS A 70 5.57 -7.55 -6.00
CA HIS A 70 5.12 -6.30 -5.39
C HIS A 70 6.25 -5.29 -5.14
N SER A 71 7.48 -5.56 -5.61
CA SER A 71 8.65 -4.70 -5.38
C SER A 71 8.46 -3.26 -5.88
N HIS A 72 7.66 -3.05 -6.93
CA HIS A 72 7.36 -1.71 -7.45
C HIS A 72 6.59 -0.85 -6.42
N GLU A 73 5.55 -1.41 -5.79
CA GLU A 73 4.84 -0.71 -4.71
C GLU A 73 5.73 -0.61 -3.45
N GLY A 74 6.51 -1.65 -3.14
CA GLY A 74 7.53 -1.60 -2.08
C GLY A 74 8.49 -0.41 -2.23
N GLY A 75 8.97 -0.19 -3.45
CA GLY A 75 9.81 0.96 -3.78
C GLY A 75 9.09 2.30 -3.61
N LEU A 76 7.82 2.41 -4.02
CA LEU A 76 7.02 3.60 -3.76
C LEU A 76 6.97 3.90 -2.25
N ARG A 77 6.67 2.88 -1.44
CA ARG A 77 6.56 3.03 0.01
C ARG A 77 7.89 3.35 0.68
N ILE A 78 9.02 2.84 0.19
CA ILE A 78 10.35 3.16 0.70
C ILE A 78 10.67 4.64 0.46
N ILE A 79 10.45 5.14 -0.77
CA ILE A 79 10.71 6.55 -1.11
C ILE A 79 9.78 7.48 -0.31
N LEU A 80 8.49 7.14 -0.20
CA LEU A 80 7.55 7.91 0.62
C LEU A 80 7.98 7.97 2.09
N ASN A 81 8.46 6.87 2.67
CA ASN A 81 8.97 6.86 4.04
C ASN A 81 10.25 7.68 4.20
N SER A 82 11.11 7.70 3.17
CA SER A 82 12.29 8.56 3.13
C SER A 82 11.90 10.05 3.17
N ILE A 83 10.94 10.47 2.32
CA ILE A 83 10.40 11.83 2.30
C ILE A 83 9.75 12.16 3.65
N ALA A 84 8.93 11.25 4.20
CA ALA A 84 8.25 11.44 5.48
C ALA A 84 9.23 11.61 6.64
N SER A 85 10.26 10.76 6.69
CA SER A 85 11.31 10.80 7.71
C SER A 85 12.14 12.07 7.61
N ALA A 86 12.40 12.55 6.39
CA ALA A 86 13.06 13.83 6.17
C ALA A 86 12.20 15.01 6.64
N ALA A 87 10.92 15.04 6.24
CA ALA A 87 9.98 16.10 6.62
C ALA A 87 9.79 16.19 8.14
N ALA A 88 9.68 15.04 8.82
CA ALA A 88 9.44 14.97 10.26
C ALA A 88 10.53 15.64 11.10
N ARG A 89 11.80 15.58 10.68
CA ARG A 89 12.93 16.26 11.36
C ARG A 89 12.74 17.78 11.43
N TYR A 90 11.94 18.34 10.52
CA TYR A 90 11.65 19.77 10.43
C TYR A 90 10.22 20.12 10.88
N GLY A 91 9.53 19.22 11.58
CA GLY A 91 8.15 19.44 12.05
C GLY A 91 7.11 19.45 10.92
N MET A 92 7.42 18.82 9.78
CA MET A 92 6.54 18.70 8.63
C MET A 92 6.01 17.28 8.48
N ALA A 93 4.73 17.15 8.17
CA ALA A 93 4.07 15.91 7.84
C ALA A 93 3.75 15.87 6.35
N ILE A 94 3.79 14.67 5.77
CA ILE A 94 3.48 14.46 4.36
C ILE A 94 2.14 13.75 4.18
N GLU A 95 1.52 13.99 3.05
CA GLU A 95 0.36 13.27 2.56
C GLU A 95 0.55 12.93 1.08
N PRO A 96 0.73 11.65 0.74
CA PRO A 96 0.74 11.21 -0.65
C PRO A 96 -0.64 11.45 -1.30
N LEU A 97 -0.68 12.22 -2.37
CA LEU A 97 -1.88 12.49 -3.16
C LEU A 97 -2.00 11.49 -4.32
N LEU A 98 -0.88 11.13 -4.94
CA LEU A 98 -0.81 10.18 -6.04
C LEU A 98 0.61 9.64 -6.16
N SER A 99 0.79 8.32 -6.12
CA SER A 99 2.09 7.66 -6.24
C SER A 99 2.06 6.61 -7.34
N LEU A 100 2.74 6.85 -8.45
CA LEU A 100 2.67 6.00 -9.64
C LEU A 100 4.00 5.29 -9.89
N SER A 101 3.96 3.99 -10.16
CA SER A 101 5.05 3.27 -10.82
C SER A 101 4.75 3.11 -12.31
N ILE A 102 5.60 3.71 -13.16
CA ILE A 102 5.37 3.86 -14.61
C ILE A 102 6.60 3.33 -15.33
N ASP A 103 6.52 2.09 -15.81
CA ASP A 103 7.62 1.36 -16.45
C ASP A 103 8.90 1.32 -15.61
N PHE A 104 9.86 2.21 -15.89
CA PHE A 104 11.19 2.25 -15.27
C PHE A 104 11.35 3.40 -14.25
N TYR A 105 10.32 4.24 -14.04
CA TYR A 105 10.37 5.35 -13.11
C TYR A 105 9.17 5.35 -12.17
N VAL A 106 9.27 6.13 -11.10
CA VAL A 106 8.16 6.45 -10.21
C VAL A 106 7.89 7.95 -10.22
N ARG A 107 6.63 8.32 -10.06
CA ARG A 107 6.18 9.71 -9.96
C ARG A 107 5.25 9.86 -8.77
N MET A 108 5.60 10.76 -7.85
CA MET A 108 4.84 10.98 -6.63
C MET A 108 4.44 12.44 -6.52
N PHE A 109 3.21 12.68 -6.07
CA PHE A 109 2.65 13.97 -5.76
C PHE A 109 2.32 13.96 -4.26
N VAL A 110 2.99 14.82 -3.50
CA VAL A 110 2.96 14.80 -2.04
C VAL A 110 2.63 16.19 -1.52
N ARG A 111 1.52 16.31 -0.79
CA ARG A 111 1.21 17.53 -0.02
C ARG A 111 2.06 17.55 1.25
N VAL A 112 2.69 18.69 1.53
CA VAL A 112 3.56 18.85 2.72
C VAL A 112 2.98 19.93 3.62
N ASN A 113 2.72 19.58 4.88
CA ASN A 113 2.18 20.52 5.87
C ASN A 113 3.11 20.66 7.07
N ARG A 114 3.23 21.87 7.61
CA ARG A 114 3.88 22.16 8.89
C ARG A 114 2.89 21.86 10.01
N SER A 115 2.89 20.60 10.46
CA SER A 115 2.07 20.15 11.58
C SER A 115 2.87 19.23 12.50
N PRO A 116 3.46 19.77 13.60
CA PRO A 116 4.08 18.95 14.63
C PRO A 116 3.12 17.94 15.27
N ALA A 117 1.80 18.20 15.22
CA ALA A 117 0.79 17.25 15.67
C ALA A 117 0.71 16.03 14.75
N ASP A 118 0.68 16.25 13.43
CA ASP A 118 0.59 15.17 12.44
C ASP A 118 1.86 14.33 12.38
N VAL A 119 3.02 14.94 12.62
CA VAL A 119 4.32 14.25 12.69
C VAL A 119 4.30 13.11 13.72
N LYS A 120 3.53 13.24 14.81
CA LYS A 120 3.42 12.21 15.85
C LYS A 120 2.84 10.89 15.32
N PHE A 121 2.10 10.91 14.22
CA PHE A 121 1.54 9.71 13.60
C PHE A 121 2.54 8.96 12.72
N LEU A 122 3.69 9.56 12.38
CA LEU A 122 4.65 8.97 11.44
C LEU A 122 5.07 7.56 11.84
N ALA A 123 5.44 7.33 13.10
CA ALA A 123 5.85 6.00 13.56
C ALA A 123 4.76 4.92 13.36
N GLY A 124 3.48 5.29 13.54
CA GLY A 124 2.35 4.40 13.25
C GLY A 124 2.01 4.24 11.76
N LYS A 125 2.63 5.05 10.89
CA LYS A 125 2.58 4.93 9.42
C LYS A 125 3.91 4.46 8.83
N THR A 126 4.80 3.91 9.65
CA THR A 126 6.04 3.27 9.21
C THR A 126 5.97 1.79 9.55
N MET A 127 6.22 0.94 8.56
CA MET A 127 6.23 -0.51 8.72
C MET A 127 7.52 -1.15 8.24
N ILE A 128 7.91 -2.25 8.87
CA ILE A 128 8.74 -3.28 8.25
C ILE A 128 7.85 -4.40 7.75
N VAL A 129 8.37 -5.24 6.86
CA VAL A 129 7.62 -6.36 6.27
C VAL A 129 8.44 -7.63 6.40
N TYR A 130 7.82 -8.66 6.99
CA TYR A 130 8.32 -10.03 6.89
C TYR A 130 7.88 -10.60 5.54
N ASP A 131 8.82 -10.94 4.67
CA ASP A 131 8.58 -11.32 3.28
C ASP A 131 9.08 -12.76 3.02
N CYS A 132 8.18 -13.64 2.57
CA CYS A 132 8.45 -15.04 2.22
C CYS A 132 8.85 -15.18 0.75
N ASP A 133 9.85 -14.41 0.34
CA ASP A 133 10.33 -14.30 -1.04
C ASP A 133 11.01 -15.59 -1.57
N ALA A 134 11.61 -16.39 -0.70
CA ALA A 134 12.24 -17.67 -1.03
C ALA A 134 11.25 -18.84 -1.03
N GLY A 135 10.03 -18.61 -0.52
CA GLY A 135 9.00 -19.63 -0.38
C GLY A 135 7.79 -19.33 -1.27
N CYS A 136 6.70 -18.93 -0.63
CA CYS A 136 5.40 -18.79 -1.30
C CYS A 136 5.07 -17.37 -1.76
N GLY A 137 5.89 -16.38 -1.41
CA GLY A 137 5.67 -14.97 -1.71
C GLY A 137 4.71 -14.27 -0.74
N ALA A 138 4.33 -14.93 0.36
CA ALA A 138 3.51 -14.32 1.40
C ALA A 138 4.28 -13.26 2.19
N TRP A 139 3.57 -12.21 2.64
CA TRP A 139 4.15 -11.14 3.45
C TRP A 139 3.30 -10.84 4.67
N HIS A 140 3.93 -10.26 5.69
CA HIS A 140 3.27 -9.79 6.91
C HIS A 140 3.84 -8.44 7.36
N PRO A 141 3.05 -7.34 7.38
CA PRO A 141 3.52 -6.04 7.83
C PRO A 141 3.61 -5.97 9.36
N GLN A 142 4.62 -5.25 9.86
CA GLN A 142 4.81 -4.90 11.27
C GLN A 142 4.97 -3.39 11.37
N MET A 143 4.00 -2.72 11.99
CA MET A 143 4.11 -1.29 12.29
C MET A 143 5.20 -1.04 13.34
N LEU A 144 5.86 0.11 13.29
CA LEU A 144 6.85 0.51 14.30
C LEU A 144 6.20 1.22 15.51
N GLY A 145 5.15 1.99 15.27
CA GLY A 145 4.35 2.67 16.29
C GLY A 145 2.88 2.27 16.25
N ARG A 146 2.15 2.64 17.29
CA ARG A 146 0.70 2.51 17.40
C ARG A 146 0.08 3.85 17.79
N ASN A 147 -0.98 4.24 17.12
CA ASN A 147 -1.75 5.45 17.40
C ASN A 147 -3.13 5.05 17.92
N THR A 148 -3.36 5.13 19.24
CA THR A 148 -4.62 4.68 19.82
C THR A 148 -5.49 5.87 20.20
N ARG A 149 -6.73 5.91 19.68
CA ARG A 149 -7.70 6.96 20.02
C ARG A 149 -8.18 6.79 21.47
N GLN A 150 -8.15 7.88 22.21
CA GLN A 150 -8.59 7.95 23.60
C GLN A 150 -9.67 9.02 23.73
N THR A 151 -10.81 8.65 24.29
CA THR A 151 -11.91 9.57 24.59
C THR A 151 -11.90 9.89 26.09
N GLY A 152 -11.93 11.18 26.43
CA GLY A 152 -12.15 11.59 27.82
C GLY A 152 -13.60 11.36 28.24
N LYS A 153 -13.84 10.85 29.46
CA LYS A 153 -15.18 10.87 30.06
C LYS A 153 -15.54 12.31 30.47
N GLY A 154 -16.04 13.11 29.54
CA GLY A 154 -16.53 14.47 29.83
C GLY A 154 -17.95 14.47 30.40
N GLN A 155 -18.14 14.11 31.67
CA GLN A 155 -19.34 14.53 32.41
C GLN A 155 -18.98 15.68 33.36
N ILE A 156 -19.26 16.91 32.92
CA ILE A 156 -19.53 18.02 33.83
C ILE A 156 -21.00 18.37 33.62
N LYS A 157 -21.76 18.36 34.72
CA LYS A 157 -23.22 18.56 34.78
C LYS A 157 -23.72 19.64 33.81
N GLY A 158 -24.52 19.23 32.83
CA GLY A 158 -25.50 20.12 32.16
C GLY A 158 -25.15 20.70 30.79
N GLN A 159 -24.02 20.35 30.16
CA GLN A 159 -23.76 20.72 28.75
C GLN A 159 -23.16 19.55 27.97
N GLU A 160 -23.85 19.09 26.93
CA GLU A 160 -23.28 18.22 25.91
C GLU A 160 -22.18 19.00 25.15
N LYS A 161 -20.92 18.81 25.55
CA LYS A 161 -19.79 19.14 24.68
C LYS A 161 -19.50 17.92 23.80
N ASN A 162 -19.26 18.16 22.51
CA ASN A 162 -18.71 17.14 21.62
C ASN A 162 -17.50 16.48 22.30
N PRO A 163 -17.42 15.14 22.36
CA PRO A 163 -16.33 14.46 23.04
C PRO A 163 -15.00 14.81 22.37
N THR A 164 -14.12 15.48 23.11
CA THR A 164 -12.72 15.68 22.69
C THR A 164 -11.98 14.35 22.79
N PHE A 165 -11.35 13.96 21.69
CA PHE A 165 -10.50 12.77 21.63
C PHE A 165 -9.05 13.18 21.45
N ASN A 166 -8.16 12.42 22.08
CA ASN A 166 -6.71 12.55 21.93
C ASN A 166 -6.14 11.22 21.41
N PHE A 167 -4.94 11.24 20.86
CA PHE A 167 -4.23 10.03 20.47
C PHE A 167 -3.09 9.73 21.45
N LYS A 168 -3.04 8.49 21.92
CA LYS A 168 -1.87 7.92 22.59
C LYS A 168 -0.97 7.29 21.54
N HIS A 169 0.22 7.85 21.38
CA HIS A 169 1.27 7.31 20.54
C HIS A 169 2.15 6.38 21.37
N SER A 170 2.29 5.12 20.97
CA SER A 170 3.10 4.13 21.68
C SER A 170 3.93 3.28 20.72
N ILE A 171 4.91 2.56 21.26
CA ILE A 171 5.70 1.58 20.50
C ILE A 171 4.80 0.37 20.16
N ALA A 172 4.92 -0.17 18.95
CA ALA A 172 4.21 -1.38 18.56
C ALA A 172 4.83 -2.63 19.20
N GLN A 173 4.00 -3.62 19.55
CA GLN A 173 4.49 -4.92 20.01
C GLN A 173 5.04 -5.72 18.81
N ALA A 174 6.12 -6.46 19.03
CA ALA A 174 6.80 -7.28 18.03
C ALA A 174 7.29 -8.60 18.65
N PRO A 175 7.43 -9.69 17.87
CA PRO A 175 7.18 -9.75 16.42
C PRO A 175 5.71 -10.01 16.07
N SER A 176 5.22 -9.44 14.96
CA SER A 176 3.87 -9.74 14.42
C SER A 176 3.82 -11.01 13.57
N ALA A 177 4.98 -11.55 13.16
CA ALA A 177 5.09 -12.82 12.47
C ALA A 177 6.31 -13.61 12.98
N ASP A 178 6.23 -14.94 12.95
CA ASP A 178 7.35 -15.81 13.30
C ASP A 178 8.47 -15.75 12.24
N ARG A 179 9.65 -16.31 12.54
CA ARG A 179 10.79 -16.40 11.61
C ARG A 179 10.49 -17.27 10.38
N LEU A 180 9.51 -18.18 10.48
CA LEU A 180 9.07 -19.08 9.41
C LEU A 180 7.69 -18.65 8.92
N CYS A 181 7.50 -18.70 7.60
CA CYS A 181 6.20 -18.41 6.99
C CYS A 181 5.15 -19.42 7.46
N GLU A 182 4.05 -18.91 8.01
CA GLU A 182 2.93 -19.74 8.48
C GLU A 182 2.27 -20.58 7.37
N HIS A 183 2.47 -20.24 6.09
CA HIS A 183 1.87 -20.95 4.97
C HIS A 183 2.76 -22.07 4.45
N CYS A 184 4.05 -21.82 4.24
CA CYS A 184 4.93 -22.76 3.56
C CYS A 184 6.17 -23.19 4.37
N GLY A 185 6.37 -22.66 5.58
CA GLY A 185 7.48 -22.99 6.47
C GLY A 185 8.85 -22.44 6.07
N SER A 186 8.94 -21.70 4.95
CA SER A 186 10.19 -21.08 4.51
C SER A 186 10.59 -19.90 5.41
N LYS A 187 11.90 -19.68 5.59
CA LYS A 187 12.40 -18.49 6.28
C LYS A 187 11.96 -17.21 5.55
N MET A 188 11.65 -16.18 6.32
CA MET A 188 11.27 -14.87 5.79
C MET A 188 12.40 -13.85 5.93
N HIS A 189 12.54 -12.99 4.93
CA HIS A 189 13.40 -11.82 5.00
C HIS A 189 12.65 -10.64 5.61
N VAL A 190 13.41 -9.61 6.02
CA VAL A 190 12.85 -8.34 6.49
C VAL A 190 13.12 -7.28 5.43
N ALA A 191 12.10 -6.51 5.10
CA ALA A 191 12.17 -5.33 4.24
C ALA A 191 11.63 -4.08 4.96
N GLY A 192 11.95 -2.89 4.43
CA GLY A 192 11.63 -1.60 5.04
C GLY A 192 12.76 -1.03 5.92
N PRO A 193 12.48 -0.01 6.76
CA PRO A 193 11.17 0.60 6.99
C PRO A 193 10.60 1.30 5.75
N MET A 194 9.28 1.26 5.60
CA MET A 194 8.55 1.85 4.47
C MET A 194 7.19 2.40 4.90
N TRP A 195 6.56 3.17 4.02
CA TRP A 195 5.33 3.87 4.29
C TRP A 195 4.15 2.90 4.35
N ALA A 196 3.45 2.91 5.48
CA ALA A 196 2.26 2.12 5.74
C ALA A 196 0.96 2.91 5.54
N GLY A 197 1.02 4.22 5.29
CA GLY A 197 -0.17 4.99 4.99
C GLY A 197 -0.70 4.77 3.57
N PRO A 198 -1.82 5.42 3.21
CA PRO A 198 -2.32 5.47 1.85
C PRO A 198 -1.29 6.11 0.91
N ILE A 199 -1.27 5.66 -0.35
CA ILE A 199 -0.36 6.17 -1.39
C ILE A 199 -1.09 7.02 -2.45
N HIS A 200 -2.41 7.16 -2.32
CA HIS A 200 -3.28 7.99 -3.15
C HIS A 200 -4.33 8.69 -2.29
N ASN A 201 -4.86 9.81 -2.79
CA ASN A 201 -6.01 10.52 -2.26
C ASN A 201 -7.12 10.52 -3.33
N ALA A 202 -8.31 9.99 -3.01
CA ALA A 202 -9.39 9.79 -3.98
C ALA A 202 -9.81 11.12 -4.65
N THR A 203 -10.08 12.15 -3.85
CA THR A 203 -10.50 13.48 -4.34
C THR A 203 -9.46 14.09 -5.28
N PHE A 204 -8.16 13.92 -4.99
CA PHE A 204 -7.10 14.37 -5.88
C PHE A 204 -7.13 13.64 -7.22
N VAL A 205 -7.21 12.30 -7.19
CA VAL A 205 -7.21 11.48 -8.41
C VAL A 205 -8.45 11.76 -9.27
N GLU A 206 -9.63 11.86 -8.65
CA GLU A 206 -10.88 12.21 -9.34
C GLU A 206 -10.82 13.59 -9.99
N LYS A 207 -10.21 14.57 -9.32
CA LYS A 207 -10.00 15.91 -9.89
C LYS A 207 -9.06 15.89 -11.07
N VAL A 208 -7.93 15.19 -10.98
CA VAL A 208 -7.00 15.05 -12.11
C VAL A 208 -7.67 14.32 -13.29
N LEU A 209 -8.49 13.30 -13.02
CA LEU A 209 -9.29 12.61 -14.04
C LEU A 209 -10.30 13.55 -14.71
N HIS A 210 -11.00 14.37 -13.93
CA HIS A 210 -11.94 15.36 -14.44
C HIS A 210 -11.22 16.39 -15.33
N ASP A 211 -10.09 16.91 -14.87
CA ASP A 211 -9.33 17.92 -15.62
C ASP A 211 -8.74 17.33 -16.91
N ALA A 212 -8.25 16.08 -16.86
CA ALA A 212 -7.74 15.37 -18.04
C ALA A 212 -8.82 15.14 -19.12
N LYS A 213 -10.06 14.86 -18.72
CA LYS A 213 -11.20 14.67 -19.66
C LYS A 213 -11.56 15.94 -20.41
N ASN A 214 -11.35 17.09 -19.77
CA ASN A 214 -11.67 18.41 -20.30
C ASN A 214 -10.46 19.10 -20.95
N ALA A 215 -9.27 18.49 -20.88
CA ALA A 215 -8.06 19.03 -21.45
C ALA A 215 -8.04 18.92 -22.98
N ASP A 216 -7.30 19.83 -23.62
CA ASP A 216 -7.12 19.84 -25.07
C ASP A 216 -6.35 18.59 -25.54
N LYS A 217 -6.99 17.79 -26.39
CA LYS A 217 -6.45 16.52 -26.92
C LYS A 217 -5.35 16.73 -27.96
N ASP A 218 -5.31 17.92 -28.56
CA ASP A 218 -4.26 18.30 -29.50
C ASP A 218 -2.99 18.75 -28.77
N VAL A 219 -3.09 19.12 -27.49
CA VAL A 219 -1.94 19.39 -26.62
C VAL A 219 -1.50 18.13 -25.87
N TYR A 220 -2.46 17.39 -25.31
CA TYR A 220 -2.19 16.24 -24.43
C TYR A 220 -2.58 14.92 -25.10
N HIS A 221 -1.77 14.47 -26.06
CA HIS A 221 -2.05 13.25 -26.83
C HIS A 221 -2.09 11.95 -26.02
N THR A 222 -1.57 11.94 -24.79
CA THR A 222 -1.50 10.76 -23.91
C THR A 222 -2.65 10.66 -22.91
N ILE A 223 -3.69 11.52 -23.01
CA ILE A 223 -4.87 11.50 -22.14
C ILE A 223 -5.43 10.07 -21.96
N PRO A 224 -5.65 9.24 -23.01
CA PRO A 224 -6.20 7.90 -22.81
C PRO A 224 -5.33 6.98 -21.92
N ARG A 225 -4.00 7.14 -21.97
CA ARG A 225 -3.07 6.38 -21.11
C ARG A 225 -3.11 6.91 -19.68
N LEU A 226 -3.22 8.22 -19.52
CA LEU A 226 -3.35 8.88 -18.23
C LEU A 226 -4.66 8.47 -17.53
N GLU A 227 -5.80 8.51 -18.23
CA GLU A 227 -7.09 8.06 -17.73
C GLU A 227 -7.03 6.60 -17.25
N GLY A 228 -6.51 5.68 -18.07
CA GLY A 228 -6.38 4.27 -17.68
C GLY A 228 -5.50 4.04 -16.44
N MET A 229 -4.43 4.83 -16.28
CA MET A 229 -3.57 4.77 -15.10
C MET A 229 -4.27 5.31 -13.85
N LEU A 230 -4.91 6.48 -13.96
CA LEU A 230 -5.60 7.13 -12.84
C LEU A 230 -6.83 6.36 -12.39
N ASP A 231 -7.62 5.79 -13.32
CA ASP A 231 -8.76 4.93 -12.97
C ASP A 231 -8.28 3.68 -12.22
N THR A 232 -7.16 3.07 -12.64
CA THR A 232 -6.58 1.92 -11.91
C THR A 232 -6.12 2.32 -10.51
N ALA A 233 -5.45 3.47 -10.37
CA ALA A 233 -5.02 3.99 -9.06
C ALA A 233 -6.20 4.34 -8.14
N LEU A 234 -7.32 4.82 -8.72
CA LEU A 234 -8.55 5.10 -7.98
C LEU A 234 -9.22 3.81 -7.51
N ASP A 235 -9.31 2.79 -8.38
CA ASP A 235 -9.87 1.48 -8.04
C ASP A 235 -9.10 0.79 -6.89
N GLU A 236 -7.78 1.00 -6.77
CA GLU A 236 -6.99 0.46 -5.66
C GLU A 236 -7.48 0.95 -4.28
N LEU A 237 -8.01 2.17 -4.19
CA LEU A 237 -8.48 2.74 -2.94
C LEU A 237 -9.71 2.02 -2.39
N VAL A 238 -10.44 1.26 -3.20
CA VAL A 238 -11.58 0.44 -2.75
C VAL A 238 -11.16 -0.56 -1.68
N VAL A 239 -9.93 -1.08 -1.75
CA VAL A 239 -9.36 -2.02 -0.77
C VAL A 239 -9.01 -1.30 0.55
N CYS A 240 -8.84 0.02 0.54
CA CYS A 240 -8.54 0.85 1.71
C CYS A 240 -9.80 1.59 2.19
N GLU A 241 -10.75 0.90 2.84
CA GLU A 241 -12.04 1.50 3.24
C GLU A 241 -11.92 2.79 4.05
N ASP A 242 -10.98 2.84 5.00
CA ASP A 242 -10.74 4.02 5.83
C ASP A 242 -10.35 5.27 5.01
N VAL A 243 -9.85 5.09 3.78
CA VAL A 243 -9.49 6.18 2.87
C VAL A 243 -10.68 6.54 1.98
N TRP A 244 -11.42 5.54 1.52
CA TRP A 244 -12.56 5.73 0.61
C TRP A 244 -13.76 6.40 1.29
N ASP A 245 -14.15 5.96 2.48
CA ASP A 245 -15.34 6.50 3.16
C ASP A 245 -15.05 7.83 3.88
N ARG A 246 -13.81 8.07 4.34
CA ARG A 246 -13.45 9.31 5.05
C ARG A 246 -13.18 10.50 4.11
N THR A 247 -12.95 10.26 2.82
CA THR A 247 -12.73 11.34 1.84
C THR A 247 -14.03 11.95 1.29
N GLY A 248 -15.19 11.42 1.69
CA GLY A 248 -16.42 12.20 1.79
C GLY A 248 -16.84 12.95 0.53
N THR A 249 -16.88 12.30 -0.63
CA THR A 249 -17.76 12.70 -1.73
C THR A 249 -18.05 11.48 -2.59
N LYS A 250 -19.20 10.83 -2.39
CA LYS A 250 -19.85 10.14 -3.51
C LYS A 250 -20.27 11.24 -4.48
N SER A 251 -19.44 11.48 -5.49
CA SER A 251 -19.82 12.29 -6.64
C SER A 251 -20.94 11.53 -7.36
N GLU A 252 -22.19 11.83 -7.05
CA GLU A 252 -23.30 11.42 -7.91
C GLU A 252 -23.12 12.08 -9.29
N ASP A 253 -23.47 11.33 -10.33
CA ASP A 253 -23.24 11.59 -11.76
C ASP A 253 -22.99 13.06 -12.16
N GLY A 254 -21.75 13.36 -12.56
CA GLY A 254 -21.42 14.50 -13.42
C GLY A 254 -21.24 15.87 -12.75
N SER A 255 -21.35 15.99 -11.42
CA SER A 255 -20.98 17.22 -10.72
C SER A 255 -19.46 17.38 -10.62
N ALA A 256 -18.94 18.61 -10.77
CA ALA A 256 -17.52 18.88 -10.58
C ALA A 256 -17.06 18.47 -9.17
N PRO A 257 -15.87 17.84 -9.02
CA PRO A 257 -15.33 17.48 -7.71
C PRO A 257 -15.12 18.74 -6.84
N PRO A 258 -15.14 18.62 -5.51
CA PRO A 258 -15.01 19.76 -4.60
C PRO A 258 -13.72 20.56 -4.90
N SER A 259 -13.80 21.88 -4.75
CA SER A 259 -12.70 22.79 -5.10
C SER A 259 -11.44 22.53 -4.26
N LEU A 260 -11.61 22.16 -2.99
CA LEU A 260 -10.57 21.83 -2.02
C LEU A 260 -10.38 20.31 -1.91
N ILE A 261 -9.12 19.85 -2.02
CA ILE A 261 -8.75 18.45 -1.81
C ILE A 261 -8.75 18.18 -0.31
N ALA A 262 -9.72 17.38 0.16
CA ALA A 262 -9.82 17.00 1.56
C ALA A 262 -8.52 16.34 2.05
N LYS A 263 -8.15 16.62 3.30
CA LYS A 263 -6.97 16.04 3.94
C LYS A 263 -7.28 14.65 4.46
N THR A 264 -6.48 13.67 4.04
CA THR A 264 -6.52 12.32 4.63
C THR A 264 -6.18 12.42 6.13
N PRO A 265 -7.01 11.87 7.03
CA PRO A 265 -6.75 11.92 8.46
C PRO A 265 -5.33 11.39 8.79
N PRO A 266 -4.52 12.10 9.60
CA PRO A 266 -3.12 11.76 9.83
C PRO A 266 -2.89 10.35 10.39
N GLU A 267 -3.87 9.80 11.09
CA GLU A 267 -3.87 8.45 11.68
C GLU A 267 -4.15 7.32 10.69
N THR A 268 -4.54 7.63 9.45
CA THR A 268 -4.96 6.63 8.47
C THR A 268 -3.78 5.74 8.06
N VAL A 269 -4.00 4.42 8.13
CA VAL A 269 -3.05 3.37 7.74
C VAL A 269 -3.69 2.55 6.62
N ASP A 270 -2.87 2.14 5.65
CA ASP A 270 -3.23 1.13 4.66
C ASP A 270 -2.90 -0.26 5.23
N HIS A 271 -3.95 -0.98 5.64
CA HIS A 271 -3.84 -2.32 6.20
C HIS A 271 -3.62 -3.42 5.15
N HIS A 272 -3.73 -3.08 3.86
CA HIS A 272 -3.68 -4.04 2.75
C HIS A 272 -2.66 -3.58 1.70
N PRO A 273 -1.38 -3.37 2.10
CA PRO A 273 -0.34 -2.98 1.17
C PRO A 273 -0.08 -4.12 0.18
N PHE A 274 0.46 -3.73 -0.98
CA PHE A 274 0.92 -4.61 -2.05
C PHE A 274 -0.19 -5.30 -2.85
N PHE A 275 0.26 -6.21 -3.71
CA PHE A 275 -0.55 -6.99 -4.63
C PHE A 275 0.16 -8.31 -4.93
N PHE A 276 -0.57 -9.31 -5.39
CA PHE A 276 0.00 -10.57 -5.85
C PHE A 276 -0.27 -10.75 -7.35
N ILE A 277 0.43 -11.70 -7.97
CA ILE A 277 0.19 -12.10 -9.36
C ILE A 277 -0.25 -13.57 -9.36
N PRO A 278 -1.43 -13.92 -9.90
CA PRO A 278 -1.91 -15.30 -9.92
C PRO A 278 -0.93 -16.30 -10.53
N SER A 279 -0.21 -15.91 -11.60
CA SER A 279 0.81 -16.76 -12.21
C SER A 279 2.02 -16.99 -11.31
N ALA A 280 2.36 -16.05 -10.42
CA ALA A 280 3.41 -16.26 -9.41
C ALA A 280 2.98 -17.29 -8.37
N LEU A 281 1.72 -17.25 -7.91
CA LEU A 281 1.19 -18.27 -6.99
C LEU A 281 1.12 -19.65 -7.65
N SER A 282 0.73 -19.68 -8.92
CA SER A 282 0.63 -20.93 -9.70
C SER A 282 2.00 -21.60 -9.91
N LYS A 283 3.07 -20.80 -10.03
CA LYS A 283 4.44 -21.30 -10.05
C LYS A 283 4.86 -21.95 -8.72
N VAL A 284 4.30 -21.54 -7.60
CA VAL A 284 4.61 -22.16 -6.29
C VAL A 284 4.02 -23.57 -6.21
N VAL A 285 2.78 -23.75 -6.69
CA VAL A 285 2.05 -25.04 -6.62
C VAL A 285 2.12 -25.87 -7.90
N HIS A 286 2.91 -25.44 -8.91
CA HIS A 286 3.11 -26.13 -10.20
C HIS A 286 1.81 -26.39 -11.00
N CYS A 287 0.87 -25.46 -10.98
CA CYS A 287 -0.39 -25.59 -11.72
C CYS A 287 -0.51 -24.59 -12.89
N GLN A 288 -1.47 -24.85 -13.79
CA GLN A 288 -1.86 -23.86 -14.80
C GLN A 288 -2.44 -22.63 -14.10
N ALA A 289 -2.04 -21.43 -14.54
CA ALA A 289 -2.46 -20.19 -13.91
C ALA A 289 -3.92 -19.85 -14.21
N PRO A 290 -4.72 -19.47 -13.19
CA PRO A 290 -6.05 -18.90 -13.42
C PRO A 290 -5.95 -17.53 -14.09
N GLY A 291 -6.97 -17.21 -14.89
CA GLY A 291 -7.17 -15.84 -15.35
C GLY A 291 -7.49 -14.90 -14.18
N GLU A 292 -7.13 -13.61 -14.30
CA GLU A 292 -7.40 -12.61 -13.25
C GLU A 292 -8.88 -12.56 -12.83
N ALA A 293 -9.80 -12.68 -13.80
CA ALA A 293 -11.23 -12.67 -13.54
C ALA A 293 -11.68 -13.86 -12.68
N ALA A 294 -11.08 -15.04 -12.84
CA ALA A 294 -11.43 -16.20 -12.01
C ALA A 294 -11.02 -15.98 -10.56
N VAL A 295 -9.80 -15.49 -10.32
CA VAL A 295 -9.28 -15.24 -8.97
C VAL A 295 -10.05 -14.10 -8.28
N LYS A 296 -10.25 -12.98 -8.98
CA LYS A 296 -11.06 -11.87 -8.46
C LYS A 296 -12.51 -12.29 -8.22
N GLY A 297 -13.04 -13.16 -9.07
CA GLY A 297 -14.37 -13.75 -8.91
C GLY A 297 -14.49 -14.55 -7.62
N ALA A 298 -13.52 -15.42 -7.37
CA ALA A 298 -13.45 -16.21 -6.13
C ALA A 298 -13.31 -15.33 -4.88
N LEU A 299 -12.48 -14.28 -4.93
CA LEU A 299 -12.33 -13.33 -3.84
C LEU A 299 -13.62 -12.56 -3.55
N ARG A 300 -14.22 -11.96 -4.60
CA ARG A 300 -15.46 -11.17 -4.49
C ARG A 300 -16.64 -12.04 -4.04
N HIS A 301 -16.73 -13.28 -4.52
CA HIS A 301 -17.75 -14.22 -4.07
C HIS A 301 -17.57 -14.60 -2.60
N ALA A 302 -16.32 -14.66 -2.12
CA ALA A 302 -16.01 -14.92 -0.71
C ALA A 302 -16.26 -13.71 0.21
N GLY A 303 -16.61 -12.53 -0.34
CA GLY A 303 -16.84 -11.30 0.41
C GLY A 303 -15.60 -10.41 0.55
N TYR A 304 -14.49 -10.77 -0.07
CA TYR A 304 -13.28 -9.94 -0.12
C TYR A 304 -13.35 -8.94 -1.28
N LYS A 305 -12.64 -7.84 -1.13
CA LYS A 305 -12.43 -6.88 -2.20
C LYS A 305 -11.29 -7.33 -3.08
N ALA A 306 -11.41 -7.12 -4.38
CA ALA A 306 -10.34 -7.46 -5.29
C ALA A 306 -10.33 -6.51 -6.49
N THR A 307 -9.19 -5.86 -6.71
CA THR A 307 -8.95 -4.92 -7.81
C THR A 307 -7.61 -5.22 -8.47
N ARG A 308 -7.22 -4.43 -9.46
CA ARG A 308 -5.87 -4.48 -10.05
C ARG A 308 -4.96 -3.50 -9.32
N SER A 309 -3.66 -3.69 -9.42
CA SER A 309 -2.69 -2.65 -9.09
C SER A 309 -2.10 -2.01 -10.35
N HIS A 310 -2.01 -0.69 -10.34
CA HIS A 310 -1.37 0.13 -11.36
C HIS A 310 0.12 -0.19 -11.49
N CYS A 311 0.75 -0.68 -10.41
CA CYS A 311 2.18 -0.98 -10.37
C CYS A 311 2.59 -2.15 -11.28
N LYS A 312 1.66 -3.06 -11.62
CA LYS A 312 2.00 -4.22 -12.45
C LYS A 312 0.78 -4.82 -13.17
N PRO A 313 0.83 -5.02 -14.50
CA PRO A 313 -0.17 -5.80 -15.22
C PRO A 313 -0.22 -7.25 -14.69
N GLY A 314 -1.39 -7.90 -14.72
CA GLY A 314 -1.51 -9.25 -14.16
C GLY A 314 -1.72 -9.29 -12.65
N SER A 315 -1.73 -8.14 -11.98
CA SER A 315 -1.79 -8.07 -10.52
C SER A 315 -3.22 -8.07 -9.98
N VAL A 316 -3.36 -8.56 -8.74
CA VAL A 316 -4.57 -8.48 -7.95
C VAL A 316 -4.21 -7.89 -6.59
N LYS A 317 -4.91 -6.82 -6.21
CA LYS A 317 -4.87 -6.21 -4.87
C LYS A 317 -6.16 -6.54 -4.13
N THR A 318 -6.07 -6.89 -2.84
CA THR A 318 -7.19 -7.43 -2.07
C THR A 318 -7.00 -7.21 -0.58
N ASP A 319 -8.11 -7.18 0.16
CA ASP A 319 -8.14 -7.23 1.63
C ASP A 319 -8.09 -8.66 2.19
N ALA A 320 -8.09 -9.67 1.31
CA ALA A 320 -8.04 -11.06 1.70
C ALA A 320 -6.69 -11.44 2.33
N PRO A 321 -6.69 -12.20 3.44
CA PRO A 321 -5.46 -12.72 4.00
C PRO A 321 -4.87 -13.83 3.11
N TRP A 322 -3.57 -14.08 3.26
CA TRP A 322 -2.85 -15.12 2.52
C TRP A 322 -3.43 -16.53 2.69
N SER A 323 -4.04 -16.83 3.84
CA SER A 323 -4.74 -18.09 4.07
C SER A 323 -5.93 -18.28 3.11
N ALA A 324 -6.68 -17.21 2.82
CA ALA A 324 -7.76 -17.22 1.84
C ALA A 324 -7.20 -17.36 0.41
N LEU A 325 -6.10 -16.67 0.07
CA LEU A 325 -5.44 -16.79 -1.23
C LEU A 325 -4.99 -18.23 -1.51
N TRP A 326 -4.32 -18.86 -0.55
CA TRP A 326 -3.89 -20.26 -0.70
C TRP A 326 -5.05 -21.24 -0.73
N LYS A 327 -6.15 -20.96 -0.02
CA LYS A 327 -7.39 -21.76 -0.15
C LYS A 327 -7.97 -21.67 -1.57
N ILE A 328 -8.06 -20.48 -2.14
CA ILE A 328 -8.52 -20.28 -3.52
C ILE A 328 -7.60 -21.02 -4.50
N MET A 329 -6.28 -20.92 -4.35
CA MET A 329 -5.34 -21.61 -5.23
C MET A 329 -5.41 -23.13 -5.10
N ARG A 330 -5.59 -23.69 -3.89
CA ARG A 330 -5.82 -25.12 -3.70
C ARG A 330 -7.09 -25.60 -4.39
N GLU A 331 -8.18 -24.85 -4.26
CA GLU A 331 -9.44 -25.16 -4.94
C GLU A 331 -9.33 -25.02 -6.46
N TRP A 332 -8.50 -24.10 -6.95
CA TRP A 332 -8.20 -24.00 -8.39
C TRP A 332 -7.50 -25.26 -8.90
N VAL A 333 -6.47 -25.73 -8.18
CA VAL A 333 -5.77 -26.98 -8.49
C VAL A 333 -6.74 -28.15 -8.48
N LYS A 334 -7.59 -28.25 -7.45
CA LYS A 334 -8.54 -29.35 -7.28
C LYS A 334 -9.62 -29.38 -8.38
N GLN A 335 -10.21 -28.22 -8.70
CA GLN A 335 -11.40 -28.14 -9.56
C GLN A 335 -11.08 -27.98 -11.04
N ARG A 336 -9.98 -27.29 -11.39
CA ARG A 336 -9.75 -26.79 -12.76
C ARG A 336 -8.37 -27.09 -13.32
N ALA A 337 -7.33 -27.16 -12.48
CA ALA A 337 -5.96 -27.42 -12.94
C ALA A 337 -5.21 -28.46 -12.08
N PRO A 338 -5.63 -29.73 -12.07
CA PRO A 338 -4.98 -30.77 -11.28
C PRO A 338 -3.51 -30.92 -11.64
N ILE A 339 -2.67 -31.06 -10.62
CA ILE A 339 -1.25 -31.30 -10.77
C ILE A 339 -0.96 -32.80 -10.89
N LYS A 340 0.11 -33.16 -11.60
CA LYS A 340 0.53 -34.56 -11.70
C LYS A 340 1.07 -35.05 -10.36
N GLU A 341 0.78 -36.31 -10.03
CA GLU A 341 1.35 -36.93 -8.83
C GLU A 341 2.89 -36.87 -8.86
N GLY A 342 3.51 -36.50 -7.74
CA GLY A 342 4.96 -36.30 -7.64
C GLY A 342 5.50 -35.00 -8.26
N SER A 343 4.65 -34.09 -8.79
CA SER A 343 5.12 -32.82 -9.36
C SER A 343 5.68 -31.84 -8.34
N LEU A 344 5.33 -32.02 -7.06
CA LEU A 344 5.81 -31.21 -5.94
C LEU A 344 6.72 -32.05 -5.07
N LYS A 345 7.97 -31.62 -4.92
CA LYS A 345 8.96 -32.29 -4.07
C LYS A 345 8.64 -32.00 -2.59
N GLU A 346 8.75 -33.03 -1.75
CA GLU A 346 8.59 -32.91 -0.29
C GLU A 346 9.48 -31.81 0.29
N GLY A 347 8.91 -31.04 1.24
CA GLY A 347 9.58 -29.91 1.88
C GLY A 347 9.66 -28.62 1.06
N THR A 348 9.22 -28.62 -0.21
CA THR A 348 9.08 -27.38 -0.99
C THR A 348 7.86 -26.57 -0.55
N ALA A 349 7.86 -25.27 -0.85
CA ALA A 349 6.76 -24.38 -0.47
C ALA A 349 5.41 -24.83 -1.04
N GLY A 350 5.37 -25.21 -2.32
CA GLY A 350 4.18 -25.74 -2.96
C GLY A 350 3.67 -27.02 -2.30
N TRP A 351 4.57 -27.95 -1.98
CA TRP A 351 4.20 -29.20 -1.29
C TRP A 351 3.55 -28.91 0.06
N ASN A 352 4.19 -28.08 0.91
CA ASN A 352 3.65 -27.70 2.22
C ASN A 352 2.27 -27.01 2.13
N ILE A 353 2.07 -26.17 1.10
CA ILE A 353 0.79 -25.48 0.88
C ILE A 353 -0.32 -26.46 0.50
N MET A 354 -0.02 -27.44 -0.34
CA MET A 354 -0.99 -28.44 -0.80
C MET A 354 -1.34 -29.47 0.30
N GLN A 355 -0.38 -29.85 1.14
CA GLN A 355 -0.59 -30.78 2.25
C GLN A 355 -1.51 -30.25 3.35
N LYS A 356 -1.54 -28.93 3.56
CA LYS A 356 -2.47 -28.27 4.50
C LYS A 356 -3.96 -28.41 4.13
N SER A 357 -4.29 -29.19 3.11
CA SER A 357 -5.67 -29.57 2.78
C SER A 357 -6.14 -30.87 3.42
N GLU A 358 -5.24 -31.69 3.99
CA GLU A 358 -5.55 -33.07 4.39
C GLU A 358 -5.66 -33.31 5.91
N GLY A 359 -5.54 -32.29 6.76
CA GLY A 359 -5.76 -32.44 8.20
C GLY A 359 -5.59 -31.17 9.00
N GLU A 360 -6.18 -31.17 10.20
CA GLU A 360 -5.99 -30.22 11.32
C GLU A 360 -6.98 -29.05 11.45
N VAL A 361 -8.15 -29.41 11.99
CA VAL A 361 -8.58 -28.84 13.27
C VAL A 361 -7.83 -29.60 14.38
N GLU A 362 -6.75 -29.04 14.90
CA GLU A 362 -6.30 -29.34 16.26
C GLU A 362 -6.03 -28.03 17.01
N MET A 363 -6.77 -27.86 18.09
CA MET A 363 -6.62 -26.76 19.04
C MET A 363 -5.40 -27.03 19.91
N SER A 364 -4.39 -26.16 19.86
CA SER A 364 -3.49 -26.01 21.00
C SER A 364 -4.18 -25.16 22.06
N ASN A 365 -4.87 -25.83 22.98
CA ASN A 365 -5.25 -25.24 24.27
C ASN A 365 -3.97 -24.93 25.05
N GLY A 366 -3.48 -23.70 24.93
CA GLY A 366 -2.48 -23.11 25.82
C GLY A 366 -3.17 -22.44 27.01
N GLU A 367 -2.83 -22.92 28.20
CA GLU A 367 -3.40 -22.65 29.51
C GLU A 367 -3.67 -21.17 29.83
N LYS A 368 -4.88 -20.91 30.35
CA LYS A 368 -5.18 -19.72 31.14
C LYS A 368 -4.54 -19.89 32.52
N ASN A 369 -3.57 -19.05 32.85
CA ASN A 369 -3.29 -18.73 34.24
C ASN A 369 -3.45 -17.22 34.45
N ALA A 370 -4.50 -16.90 35.20
CA ALA A 370 -4.77 -15.59 35.73
C ALA A 370 -3.81 -15.30 36.88
N GLY A 371 -3.12 -14.17 36.81
CA GLY A 371 -2.43 -13.56 37.93
C GLY A 371 -2.96 -12.14 38.08
N GLU A 372 -3.98 -11.99 38.93
CA GLU A 372 -4.40 -10.68 39.44
C GLU A 372 -3.30 -10.14 40.35
N GLY A 373 -2.83 -8.93 40.05
CA GLY A 373 -1.95 -8.15 40.92
C GLY A 373 -2.48 -6.73 40.99
N ALA A 374 -3.21 -6.43 42.05
CA ALA A 374 -3.68 -5.10 42.40
C ALA A 374 -2.52 -4.24 42.92
N ASN A 375 -2.36 -3.00 42.43
CA ASN A 375 -2.74 -1.79 43.19
C ASN A 375 -2.22 -0.48 42.55
N SER A 376 -3.19 0.42 42.37
CA SER A 376 -3.20 1.85 42.72
C SER A 376 -2.08 2.77 42.24
N ASP A 377 -2.42 3.70 41.33
CA ASP A 377 -2.38 5.11 41.69
C ASP A 377 -3.37 5.92 40.82
N GLY A 378 -3.91 6.99 41.40
CA GLY A 378 -5.06 7.74 40.87
C GLY A 378 -4.89 8.25 39.44
N SER A 379 -5.76 7.85 38.52
CA SER A 379 -5.83 8.45 37.19
C SER A 379 -7.27 8.55 36.71
N VAL A 380 -7.54 9.67 36.04
CA VAL A 380 -8.79 9.99 35.36
C VAL A 380 -9.14 8.83 34.42
N ASP A 381 -10.33 8.26 34.54
CA ASP A 381 -10.80 7.15 33.70
C ASP A 381 -10.78 7.52 32.20
N VAL A 382 -9.71 7.17 31.49
CA VAL A 382 -9.59 7.31 30.03
C VAL A 382 -10.10 6.02 29.38
N VAL A 383 -11.15 6.12 28.57
CA VAL A 383 -11.62 4.99 27.77
C VAL A 383 -10.76 4.93 26.51
N THR A 384 -10.07 3.80 26.34
CA THR A 384 -9.30 3.52 25.14
C THR A 384 -10.22 2.86 24.13
N GLU A 385 -10.48 3.50 23.00
CA GLU A 385 -11.21 2.83 21.91
C GLU A 385 -10.28 1.77 21.33
N LYS A 386 -10.63 0.47 21.46
CA LYS A 386 -10.03 -0.56 20.61
C LYS A 386 -10.37 -0.20 19.18
N GLU A 387 -9.39 -0.22 18.28
CA GLU A 387 -9.60 -0.06 16.84
C GLU A 387 -10.77 -0.96 16.42
N LYS A 388 -11.92 -0.34 16.12
CA LYS A 388 -12.98 -1.01 15.38
C LYS A 388 -12.43 -1.11 13.96
N GLY A 389 -11.87 -2.28 13.62
CA GLY A 389 -11.78 -2.68 12.23
C GLY A 389 -13.16 -2.52 11.59
N ALA A 390 -13.16 -2.15 10.32
CA ALA A 390 -14.33 -1.83 9.51
C ALA A 390 -15.56 -2.75 9.74
N ASN A 391 -16.74 -2.21 9.42
CA ASN A 391 -18.02 -2.91 9.52
C ASN A 391 -17.97 -4.32 8.90
N SER A 392 -18.48 -5.29 9.66
CA SER A 392 -18.42 -6.74 9.42
C SER A 392 -17.02 -7.33 9.56
N PRO A 393 -16.79 -8.32 10.45
CA PRO A 393 -15.51 -9.00 10.51
C PRO A 393 -15.20 -9.62 9.14
N PRO A 394 -13.94 -9.57 8.66
CA PRO A 394 -13.58 -10.20 7.40
C PRO A 394 -14.04 -11.66 7.39
N PRO A 395 -14.51 -12.18 6.24
CA PRO A 395 -14.97 -13.56 6.13
C PRO A 395 -13.93 -14.51 6.73
N ASP A 396 -14.37 -15.50 7.53
CA ASP A 396 -13.45 -16.48 8.09
C ASP A 396 -12.68 -17.15 6.93
N PRO A 397 -11.36 -16.93 6.83
CA PRO A 397 -10.58 -17.43 5.71
C PRO A 397 -10.59 -18.96 5.64
N LYS A 398 -10.95 -19.63 6.75
CA LYS A 398 -11.08 -21.09 6.81
C LYS A 398 -12.43 -21.59 6.31
N ASN A 399 -13.50 -20.79 6.33
CA ASN A 399 -14.87 -21.32 6.22
C ASN A 399 -15.76 -20.74 5.10
N PHE A 400 -15.17 -20.18 4.04
CA PHE A 400 -15.92 -19.79 2.82
C PHE A 400 -15.88 -20.85 1.70
N LYS A 401 -16.92 -20.90 0.87
CA LYS A 401 -16.95 -21.72 -0.35
C LYS A 401 -16.25 -20.97 -1.49
N VAL A 402 -15.27 -21.61 -2.14
CA VAL A 402 -14.61 -21.03 -3.31
C VAL A 402 -15.47 -21.24 -4.56
N VAL A 403 -15.86 -20.14 -5.21
CA VAL A 403 -16.61 -20.15 -6.47
C VAL A 403 -15.91 -19.23 -7.45
N PHE A 404 -15.40 -19.80 -8.55
CA PHE A 404 -14.71 -19.03 -9.60
C PHE A 404 -15.72 -18.36 -10.56
N ASP A 405 -16.42 -17.35 -10.04
CA ASP A 405 -17.36 -16.53 -10.82
C ASP A 405 -16.62 -15.46 -11.62
N GLU A 406 -16.27 -15.79 -12.87
CA GLU A 406 -15.57 -14.86 -13.76
C GLU A 406 -16.41 -13.64 -14.15
N ALA A 407 -17.73 -13.71 -14.10
CA ALA A 407 -18.58 -12.55 -14.37
C ALA A 407 -18.45 -11.54 -13.22
N LEU A 408 -18.49 -12.01 -11.97
CA LEU A 408 -18.25 -11.20 -10.78
C LEU A 408 -16.81 -10.66 -10.72
N GLY A 409 -15.84 -11.42 -11.22
CA GLY A 409 -14.42 -11.05 -11.19
C GLY A 409 -13.93 -10.15 -12.32
N ARG A 410 -14.70 -10.01 -13.40
CA ARG A 410 -14.42 -8.97 -14.41
C ARG A 410 -14.53 -7.61 -13.75
N ASP A 411 -13.55 -6.74 -13.99
CA ASP A 411 -13.70 -5.35 -13.57
C ASP A 411 -14.87 -4.78 -14.37
N LYS A 412 -15.76 -4.04 -13.69
CA LYS A 412 -16.84 -3.35 -14.40
C LYS A 412 -16.17 -2.54 -15.51
N PRO A 413 -16.71 -2.55 -16.74
CA PRO A 413 -16.17 -1.72 -17.78
C PRO A 413 -16.33 -0.26 -17.36
N GLY A 414 -15.32 0.31 -16.70
CA GLY A 414 -15.04 1.72 -16.84
C GLY A 414 -14.97 2.01 -18.34
N ARG A 415 -15.65 3.08 -18.77
CA ARG A 415 -15.79 3.55 -20.16
C ARG A 415 -14.56 3.18 -21.01
N ARG A 416 -14.65 2.09 -21.80
CA ARG A 416 -13.61 1.58 -22.73
C ARG A 416 -12.18 2.05 -22.42
N LEU A 417 -11.64 1.65 -21.28
CA LEU A 417 -10.29 2.02 -20.90
C LEU A 417 -9.28 1.23 -21.73
N VAL A 418 -8.42 1.96 -22.45
CA VAL A 418 -7.24 1.40 -23.09
C VAL A 418 -6.33 0.93 -21.96
N ARG A 419 -5.98 -0.37 -21.93
CA ARG A 419 -4.97 -0.89 -21.01
C ARG A 419 -3.75 0.02 -21.06
N TYR A 420 -3.14 0.32 -19.91
CA TYR A 420 -1.84 1.00 -19.90
C TYR A 420 -0.92 0.25 -20.87
N GLN A 421 -0.61 0.92 -21.99
CA GLN A 421 0.21 0.33 -23.04
C GLN A 421 1.66 0.42 -22.55
N GLN A 422 2.30 -0.73 -22.38
CA GLN A 422 3.76 -0.78 -22.32
C GLN A 422 4.32 -0.11 -23.58
N ASN A 423 5.43 0.61 -23.42
CA ASN A 423 5.84 1.64 -24.37
C ASN A 423 5.74 1.22 -25.85
N PRO A 424 5.20 2.09 -26.71
CA PRO A 424 4.93 1.75 -28.11
C PRO A 424 6.19 1.59 -28.97
N ARG A 425 7.40 1.85 -28.45
CA ARG A 425 8.66 1.79 -29.19
C ARG A 425 9.80 1.23 -28.34
N GLU A 426 10.68 0.49 -28.98
CA GLU A 426 11.84 -0.22 -28.40
C GLU A 426 12.85 0.70 -27.67
N ASN A 427 12.86 2.01 -27.98
CA ASN A 427 13.81 2.99 -27.44
C ASN A 427 13.17 4.05 -26.52
N TRP A 428 12.04 3.76 -25.87
CA TRP A 428 11.41 4.70 -24.94
C TRP A 428 11.97 4.55 -23.52
N GLY A 429 12.80 5.50 -23.11
CA GLY A 429 13.40 5.60 -21.77
C GLY A 429 14.80 6.20 -21.80
N PRO A 430 15.41 6.50 -20.63
CA PRO A 430 16.77 7.02 -20.58
C PRO A 430 17.72 5.99 -21.22
N MET A 431 18.32 6.37 -22.34
CA MET A 431 19.30 5.55 -23.05
C MET A 431 20.50 5.27 -22.14
N ALA A 432 21.11 4.09 -22.30
CA ALA A 432 22.36 3.77 -21.64
C ALA A 432 23.38 4.91 -21.89
N ARG A 433 24.04 5.36 -20.82
CA ARG A 433 25.04 6.43 -20.87
C ARG A 433 26.00 6.18 -22.03
N ALA A 434 26.18 7.17 -22.90
CA ALA A 434 27.07 7.06 -24.04
C ALA A 434 28.43 6.52 -23.57
N LYS A 435 28.89 5.42 -24.18
CA LYS A 435 30.27 4.96 -23.97
C LYS A 435 31.17 6.09 -24.44
N GLY A 436 31.90 6.69 -23.51
CA GLY A 436 32.89 7.71 -23.85
C GLY A 436 33.82 7.15 -24.92
N SER A 437 33.90 7.85 -26.05
CA SER A 437 34.93 7.60 -27.04
C SER A 437 36.26 8.10 -26.47
N GLY A 438 37.21 7.18 -26.26
CA GLY A 438 38.66 7.43 -26.23
C GLY A 438 39.16 8.47 -25.23
#